data_AF-A0A0B1P4A1-F1
#
_entry.id   AF-A0A0B1P4A1-F1
#
_cell.length_a   1.000
_cell.length_b   1.000
_cell.length_c   1.000
_cell.angle_alpha   90.00
_cell.angle_beta   90.00
_cell.angle_gamma   90.00
#
_symmetry.space_group_name_H-M   'P 1'
#
loop_
_entity.id
_entity.type
_entity.pdbx_description
1 polymer ?
#
loop_
_entity_poly.entity_id
_entity_poly.type
_entity_poly.pdbx_seq_one_letter_code
_entity_poly.pdbx_strand_id
1 'polypeptide(L)'
;MANKPTFLIWGAHGWIAGQLKTLLESQGKEVYGTTVRMENRESVMAELDKYKPTHVLNVAGSTGRPNVDWCEDNKEETIRNNVIGTINLSDCCFLKKIHVTVFATGCIYVYDHLHPIGGPGFLESDKANFDGSFYSETKAHVEEILKNYSNTLILRLRMPVSDDLHPRNFVTKISKYDRVVDIPNSNTVLYELLPASILLAEHNEVGVYNFTNPGAISHNEVLSLFKKYVRPDFTWQNFSLEEESKVIKAGRSNCKLDTNKLVNKLREYNYEIREVHEAYEACFQRMAAAGTS
;
A
#
# COMPACT_ATOMS: atom_id res chain seq x y z
N MET A 1 25.47 7.88 -22.16
CA MET A 1 24.36 6.91 -21.97
C MET A 1 23.91 7.08 -20.53
N ALA A 2 22.65 7.43 -20.28
CA ALA A 2 22.14 7.42 -18.90
C ALA A 2 22.28 5.98 -18.39
N ASN A 3 22.86 5.78 -17.20
CA ASN A 3 22.97 4.45 -16.61
C ASN A 3 21.57 3.86 -16.49
N LYS A 4 21.40 2.62 -16.96
CA LYS A 4 20.16 1.88 -16.84
C LYS A 4 19.77 1.78 -15.35
N PRO A 5 18.50 2.03 -14.96
CA PRO A 5 18.09 1.90 -13.57
C PRO A 5 18.34 0.49 -13.02
N THR A 6 19.05 0.44 -11.90
CA THR A 6 19.24 -0.74 -11.05
C THR A 6 18.39 -0.57 -9.79
N PHE A 7 17.53 -1.54 -9.50
CA PHE A 7 16.59 -1.55 -8.39
C PHE A 7 17.02 -2.51 -7.28
N LEU A 8 16.89 -2.09 -6.03
CA LEU A 8 17.00 -2.96 -4.86
C LEU A 8 15.69 -2.95 -4.08
N ILE A 9 15.04 -4.11 -3.97
CA ILE A 9 13.79 -4.28 -3.24
C ILE A 9 14.10 -4.71 -1.80
N TRP A 10 13.68 -3.90 -0.84
CA TRP A 10 13.75 -4.24 0.57
C TRP A 10 12.52 -5.03 1.01
N GLY A 11 12.71 -6.17 1.67
CA GLY A 11 11.61 -7.06 2.06
C GLY A 11 11.27 -8.08 0.97
N ALA A 12 12.30 -8.64 0.32
CA ALA A 12 12.20 -9.46 -0.88
C ALA A 12 11.25 -10.68 -0.83
N HIS A 13 10.91 -11.17 0.36
CA HIS A 13 9.96 -12.29 0.54
C HIS A 13 8.50 -11.84 0.73
N GLY A 14 8.23 -10.53 0.64
CA GLY A 14 6.89 -9.97 0.74
C GLY A 14 6.07 -10.22 -0.52
N TRP A 15 4.74 -10.22 -0.36
CA TRP A 15 3.80 -10.41 -1.47
C TRP A 15 3.91 -9.33 -2.55
N ILE A 16 3.97 -8.05 -2.15
CA ILE A 16 4.18 -6.92 -3.08
C ILE A 16 5.60 -6.97 -3.67
N ALA A 17 6.60 -7.37 -2.89
CA ALA A 17 7.99 -7.50 -3.35
C ALA A 17 8.12 -8.47 -4.52
N GLY A 18 7.46 -9.63 -4.43
CA GLY A 18 7.43 -10.63 -5.50
C GLY A 18 6.83 -10.06 -6.78
N GLN A 19 5.68 -9.38 -6.68
CA GLN A 19 5.02 -8.74 -7.83
C GLN A 19 5.89 -7.65 -8.48
N LEU A 20 6.52 -6.79 -7.67
CA LEU A 20 7.45 -5.77 -8.17
C LEU A 20 8.66 -6.39 -8.86
N LYS A 21 9.24 -7.45 -8.29
CA LYS A 21 10.38 -8.14 -8.90
C LYS A 21 10.01 -8.70 -10.27
N THR A 22 8.91 -9.45 -10.36
CA THR A 22 8.42 -9.99 -11.64
C THR A 22 8.17 -8.89 -12.67
N LEU A 23 7.56 -7.78 -12.25
CA LEU A 23 7.27 -6.66 -13.13
C LEU A 23 8.55 -5.98 -13.65
N LEU A 24 9.51 -5.70 -12.77
CA LEU A 24 10.81 -5.13 -13.15
C LEU A 24 11.60 -6.06 -14.08
N GLU A 25 11.61 -7.37 -13.81
CA GLU A 25 12.24 -8.38 -14.68
C GLU A 25 11.58 -8.42 -16.07
N SER A 26 10.24 -8.39 -16.14
CA SER A 26 9.52 -8.36 -17.42
C SER A 26 9.78 -7.09 -18.24
N GLN A 27 10.12 -5.99 -17.58
CA GLN A 27 10.53 -4.73 -18.21
C GLN A 27 12.04 -4.71 -18.55
N GLY A 28 12.73 -5.84 -18.34
CA GLY A 28 14.16 -5.99 -18.59
C GLY A 28 15.03 -5.16 -17.67
N LYS A 29 14.55 -4.73 -16.50
CA LYS A 29 15.32 -3.93 -15.52
C LYS A 29 16.22 -4.83 -14.69
N GLU A 30 17.33 -4.28 -14.21
CA GLU A 30 18.19 -4.97 -13.26
C GLU A 30 17.58 -4.81 -11.86
N VAL A 31 17.25 -5.92 -11.21
CA VAL A 31 16.57 -5.91 -9.91
C VAL A 31 17.13 -6.96 -8.99
N TYR A 32 17.38 -6.55 -7.74
CA TYR A 32 17.80 -7.42 -6.65
C TYR A 32 16.79 -7.33 -5.50
N GLY A 33 16.80 -8.33 -4.63
CA GLY A 33 16.01 -8.35 -3.41
C GLY A 33 16.88 -8.62 -2.19
N THR A 34 16.57 -7.96 -1.08
CA THR A 34 17.23 -8.20 0.21
C THR A 34 16.23 -8.40 1.35
N THR A 35 16.69 -9.09 2.39
CA THR A 35 15.99 -9.30 3.66
C THR A 35 16.78 -8.74 4.85
N VAL A 36 17.83 -7.94 4.59
CA VAL A 36 18.60 -7.24 5.63
C VAL A 36 17.67 -6.46 6.55
N ARG A 37 17.94 -6.49 7.85
CA ARG A 37 17.17 -5.76 8.86
C ARG A 37 17.45 -4.27 8.74
N MET A 38 16.41 -3.47 8.52
CA MET A 38 16.56 -2.05 8.21
C MET A 38 17.09 -1.23 9.39
N GLU A 39 16.90 -1.69 10.62
CA GLU A 39 17.40 -1.04 11.83
C GLU A 39 18.90 -1.25 12.07
N ASN A 40 19.55 -2.16 11.33
CA ASN A 40 20.99 -2.37 11.37
C ASN A 40 21.68 -1.54 10.26
N ARG A 41 22.21 -0.38 10.63
CA ARG A 41 22.76 0.61 9.69
C ARG A 41 23.97 0.09 8.91
N GLU A 42 24.88 -0.61 9.56
CA GLU A 42 26.08 -1.15 8.94
C GLU A 42 25.73 -2.16 7.85
N SER A 43 24.75 -3.03 8.14
CA SER A 43 24.26 -4.03 7.18
C SER A 43 23.51 -3.36 6.03
N VAL A 44 22.70 -2.33 6.30
CA VAL A 44 22.03 -1.53 5.26
C VAL A 44 23.05 -0.90 4.31
N MET A 45 24.07 -0.24 4.86
CA MET A 45 25.12 0.40 4.06
C MET A 45 25.92 -0.61 3.23
N ALA A 46 26.29 -1.75 3.83
CA ALA A 46 27.00 -2.82 3.12
C ALA A 46 26.17 -3.38 1.94
N GLU A 47 24.86 -3.54 2.14
CA GLU A 47 23.97 -4.03 1.10
C GLU A 47 23.80 -3.02 -0.05
N LEU A 48 23.69 -1.73 0.27
CA LEU A 48 23.68 -0.65 -0.73
C LEU A 48 25.00 -0.59 -1.50
N ASP A 49 26.15 -0.79 -0.84
CA ASP A 49 27.47 -0.80 -1.48
C ASP A 49 27.72 -2.02 -2.37
N LYS A 50 27.15 -3.17 -2.00
CA LYS A 50 27.22 -4.40 -2.76
C LYS A 50 26.51 -4.29 -4.11
N TYR A 51 25.28 -3.78 -4.11
CA TYR A 51 24.44 -3.73 -5.32
C TYR A 51 24.50 -2.41 -6.08
N LYS A 52 24.96 -1.33 -5.43
CA LYS A 52 25.03 0.02 -5.98
C LYS A 52 23.74 0.44 -6.72
N PRO A 53 22.55 0.26 -6.09
CA PRO A 53 21.30 0.54 -6.78
C PRO A 53 21.15 2.04 -7.03
N THR A 54 20.41 2.36 -8.09
CA THR A 54 19.96 3.73 -8.37
C THR A 54 18.65 4.05 -7.64
N HIS A 55 17.81 3.02 -7.44
CA HIS A 55 16.50 3.13 -6.82
C HIS A 55 16.32 2.00 -5.80
N VAL A 56 15.77 2.34 -4.63
CA VAL A 56 15.36 1.39 -3.61
C VAL A 56 13.84 1.39 -3.51
N LEU A 57 13.24 0.20 -3.52
CA LEU A 57 11.82 0.01 -3.26
C LEU A 57 11.65 -0.63 -1.88
N ASN A 58 11.27 0.19 -0.89
CA ASN A 58 11.02 -0.29 0.46
C ASN A 58 9.58 -0.77 0.60
N VAL A 59 9.42 -2.10 0.48
CA VAL A 59 8.18 -2.82 0.79
C VAL A 59 8.30 -3.64 2.08
N ALA A 60 9.34 -3.38 2.87
CA ALA A 60 9.52 -3.99 4.16
C ALA A 60 8.65 -3.29 5.21
N GLY A 61 8.03 -4.09 6.07
CA GLY A 61 7.21 -3.61 7.16
C GLY A 61 6.58 -4.78 7.89
N SER A 62 6.61 -4.73 9.22
CA SER A 62 5.84 -5.66 10.01
C SER A 62 4.41 -5.12 10.11
N THR A 63 3.47 -5.83 9.51
CA THR A 63 2.03 -5.67 9.80
C THR A 63 1.60 -6.62 10.92
N GLY A 64 2.55 -7.19 11.68
CA GLY A 64 2.29 -8.29 12.60
C GLY A 64 1.89 -9.61 11.91
N ARG A 65 1.91 -10.70 12.67
CA ARG A 65 1.23 -11.97 12.31
C ARG A 65 0.19 -12.26 13.38
N PRO A 66 -1.09 -12.51 13.03
CA PRO A 66 -1.66 -12.56 11.68
C PRO A 66 -2.02 -11.18 11.09
N ASN A 67 -2.06 -10.12 11.90
CA ASN A 67 -2.53 -8.79 11.53
C ASN A 67 -1.91 -7.70 12.42
N VAL A 68 -2.35 -6.45 12.23
CA VAL A 68 -1.83 -5.26 12.92
C VAL A 68 -2.07 -5.28 14.42
N ASP A 69 -3.01 -6.10 14.93
CA ASP A 69 -3.29 -6.21 16.37
C ASP A 69 -2.06 -6.69 17.13
N TRP A 70 -1.20 -7.50 16.50
CA TRP A 70 0.08 -7.93 17.07
C TRP A 70 1.00 -6.75 17.43
N CYS A 71 0.90 -5.63 16.71
CA CYS A 71 1.70 -4.43 16.99
C CYS A 71 1.31 -3.75 18.31
N GLU A 72 0.09 -3.94 18.80
CA GLU A 72 -0.35 -3.41 20.10
C GLU A 72 0.41 -4.06 21.26
N ASP A 73 0.66 -5.37 21.17
CA ASP A 73 1.37 -6.14 22.19
C ASP A 73 2.91 -6.13 21.98
N ASN A 74 3.38 -5.72 20.80
CA ASN A 74 4.79 -5.77 20.40
C ASN A 74 5.30 -4.39 19.94
N LYS A 75 5.08 -3.38 20.79
CA LYS A 75 5.36 -1.97 20.46
C LYS A 75 6.84 -1.71 20.17
N GLU A 76 7.74 -2.25 20.98
CA GLU A 76 9.18 -2.05 20.81
C GLU A 76 9.69 -2.64 19.49
N GLU A 77 9.28 -3.87 19.15
CA GLU A 77 9.65 -4.49 17.87
C GLU A 77 9.03 -3.72 16.68
N THR A 78 7.80 -3.21 16.85
CA THR A 78 7.15 -2.35 15.85
C THR A 78 7.94 -1.05 15.65
N ILE A 79 8.39 -0.38 16.72
CA ILE A 79 9.24 0.81 16.63
C ILE A 79 10.55 0.48 15.90
N ARG A 80 11.23 -0.60 16.31
CA ARG A 80 12.51 -1.00 15.68
C ARG A 80 12.37 -1.22 14.19
N ASN A 81 11.38 -2.02 13.77
CA ASN A 81 11.22 -2.39 12.37
C ASN A 81 10.59 -1.26 11.52
N ASN A 82 9.48 -0.67 11.98
CA ASN A 82 8.66 0.22 11.18
C ASN A 82 9.02 1.70 11.32
N VAL A 83 9.66 2.11 12.42
CA VAL A 83 10.08 3.50 12.66
C VAL A 83 11.56 3.64 12.42
N ILE A 84 12.39 3.06 13.30
CA ILE A 84 13.85 3.17 13.24
C ILE A 84 14.37 2.63 11.90
N GLY A 85 13.92 1.43 11.52
CA GLY A 85 14.35 0.79 10.28
C GLY A 85 14.01 1.62 9.03
N THR A 86 12.78 2.10 8.92
CA THR A 86 12.35 2.85 7.72
C THR A 86 13.10 4.18 7.62
N ILE A 87 13.25 4.92 8.72
CA ILE A 87 14.03 6.16 8.75
C ILE A 87 15.50 5.89 8.42
N ASN A 88 16.11 4.86 9.01
CA ASN A 88 17.50 4.51 8.78
C ASN A 88 17.76 4.13 7.31
N LEU A 89 16.88 3.35 6.69
CA LEU A 89 17.01 3.01 5.26
C LEU A 89 16.93 4.26 4.37
N SER A 90 15.94 5.13 4.59
CA SER A 90 15.80 6.37 3.83
C SER A 90 17.01 7.28 3.98
N ASP A 91 17.56 7.39 5.19
CA ASP A 91 18.76 8.16 5.50
C ASP A 91 20.02 7.59 4.81
N CYS A 92 20.22 6.27 4.87
CA CYS A 92 21.32 5.62 4.16
C CYS A 92 21.21 5.83 2.64
N CYS A 93 20.00 5.74 2.09
CA CYS A 93 19.76 6.05 0.68
C CYS A 93 20.08 7.51 0.36
N PHE A 94 19.68 8.45 1.21
CA PHE A 94 19.97 9.87 1.05
C PHE A 94 21.48 10.15 1.00
N LEU A 95 22.24 9.60 1.95
CA LEU A 95 23.71 9.73 1.98
C LEU A 95 24.39 9.17 0.73
N LYS A 96 23.82 8.12 0.14
CA LYS A 96 24.31 7.49 -1.09
C LYS A 96 23.73 8.12 -2.36
N LYS A 97 22.87 9.13 -2.26
CA LYS A 97 22.16 9.78 -3.38
C LYS A 97 21.30 8.79 -4.19
N ILE A 98 20.61 7.91 -3.48
CA ILE A 98 19.73 6.86 -4.02
C ILE A 98 18.28 7.29 -3.83
N HIS A 99 17.47 7.20 -4.88
CA HIS A 99 16.02 7.40 -4.79
C HIS A 99 15.40 6.27 -3.97
N VAL A 100 14.52 6.58 -3.02
CA VAL A 100 13.81 5.58 -2.23
C VAL A 100 12.30 5.76 -2.34
N THR A 101 11.61 4.70 -2.75
CA THR A 101 10.15 4.63 -2.73
C THR A 101 9.70 3.78 -1.54
N VAL A 102 9.00 4.40 -0.60
CA VAL A 102 8.45 3.77 0.59
C VAL A 102 6.98 3.45 0.36
N PHE A 103 6.66 2.15 0.39
CA PHE A 103 5.28 1.66 0.33
C PHE A 103 4.68 1.74 1.73
N ALA A 104 4.10 2.91 2.03
CA ALA A 104 3.51 3.25 3.31
C ALA A 104 2.02 2.86 3.36
N THR A 105 1.24 3.55 4.17
CA THR A 105 -0.18 3.25 4.37
C THR A 105 -1.02 4.51 4.42
N GLY A 106 -2.17 4.48 3.75
CA GLY A 106 -3.23 5.47 3.90
C GLY A 106 -4.21 5.15 5.02
N CYS A 107 -3.96 4.09 5.82
CA CYS A 107 -4.79 3.70 6.95
C CYS A 107 -4.51 4.56 8.21
N ILE A 108 -4.27 5.85 8.02
CA ILE A 108 -4.00 6.88 9.04
C ILE A 108 -5.13 7.92 9.10
N TYR A 109 -6.22 7.66 8.38
CA TYR A 109 -7.40 8.50 8.34
C TYR A 109 -8.68 7.74 8.68
N VAL A 110 -9.66 8.46 9.21
CA VAL A 110 -11.04 8.04 9.39
C VAL A 110 -11.97 9.15 8.91
N TYR A 111 -13.10 8.81 8.30
CA TYR A 111 -14.11 9.80 7.90
C TYR A 111 -14.48 10.72 9.06
N ASP A 112 -14.64 12.01 8.76
CA ASP A 112 -14.99 13.05 9.72
C ASP A 112 -15.96 14.07 9.10
N HIS A 113 -16.18 15.19 9.79
CA HIS A 113 -17.10 16.23 9.33
C HIS A 113 -16.64 16.97 8.06
N LEU A 114 -15.33 17.06 7.81
CA LEU A 114 -14.77 17.69 6.60
C LEU A 114 -14.66 16.68 5.45
N HIS A 115 -14.50 15.41 5.79
CA HIS A 115 -14.40 14.28 4.88
C HIS A 115 -15.51 13.27 5.22
N PRO A 116 -16.80 13.59 5.00
CA PRO A 116 -17.87 12.63 5.23
C PRO A 116 -17.88 11.55 4.15
N ILE A 117 -18.59 10.43 4.38
CA ILE A 117 -18.85 9.43 3.34
C ILE A 117 -19.56 10.12 2.16
N GLY A 118 -19.05 9.89 0.94
CA GLY A 118 -19.51 10.56 -0.27
C GLY A 118 -18.95 11.97 -0.51
N GLY A 119 -18.19 12.51 0.45
CA GLY A 119 -17.55 13.82 0.38
C GLY A 119 -16.18 13.85 -0.32
N PRO A 120 -15.43 14.95 -0.16
CA PRO A 120 -14.04 15.02 -0.60
C PRO A 120 -13.17 13.99 0.13
N GLY A 121 -12.12 13.50 -0.54
CA GLY A 121 -11.13 12.62 0.08
C GLY A 121 -10.05 13.40 0.81
N PHE A 122 -9.34 12.74 1.72
CA PHE A 122 -8.18 13.31 2.40
C PHE A 122 -7.03 13.56 1.41
N LEU A 123 -6.43 14.75 1.48
CA LEU A 123 -5.28 15.19 0.68
C LEU A 123 -3.96 14.70 1.29
N GLU A 124 -2.87 14.78 0.52
CA GLU A 124 -1.52 14.50 1.03
C GLU A 124 -1.03 15.50 2.08
N SER A 125 -1.60 16.71 2.08
CA SER A 125 -1.31 17.76 3.06
C SER A 125 -2.09 17.62 4.37
N ASP A 126 -3.13 16.78 4.39
CA ASP A 126 -3.99 16.66 5.57
C ASP A 126 -3.29 15.91 6.69
N LYS A 127 -3.46 16.40 7.92
CA LYS A 127 -2.95 15.71 9.10
C LYS A 127 -3.73 14.42 9.33
N ALA A 128 -3.01 13.35 9.67
CA ALA A 128 -3.62 12.10 10.12
C ALA A 128 -4.60 12.36 11.27
N ASN A 129 -5.79 11.77 11.18
CA ASN A 129 -6.86 11.92 12.18
C ASN A 129 -7.31 10.56 12.78
N PHE A 130 -6.57 9.48 12.49
CA PHE A 130 -6.84 8.15 13.02
C PHE A 130 -5.66 7.62 13.83
N ASP A 131 -5.88 7.44 15.13
CA ASP A 131 -4.96 6.94 16.14
C ASP A 131 -5.45 5.64 16.79
N GLY A 132 -6.47 4.99 16.22
CA GLY A 132 -7.12 3.80 16.77
C GLY A 132 -6.26 2.54 16.83
N SER A 133 -4.99 2.61 16.40
CA SER A 133 -3.97 1.57 16.63
C SER A 133 -2.58 2.20 16.70
N PHE A 134 -1.71 1.64 17.56
CA PHE A 134 -0.29 1.95 17.65
C PHE A 134 0.42 1.76 16.30
N TYR A 135 -0.02 0.79 15.49
CA TYR A 135 0.48 0.63 14.13
C TYR A 135 0.21 1.87 13.26
N SER A 136 -1.03 2.37 13.23
CA SER A 136 -1.39 3.55 12.45
C SER A 136 -0.71 4.82 12.98
N GLU A 137 -0.66 4.97 14.30
CA GLU A 137 0.00 6.11 14.96
C GLU A 137 1.50 6.17 14.59
N THR A 138 2.22 5.05 14.71
CA THR A 138 3.66 5.00 14.35
C THR A 138 3.90 5.29 12.88
N LYS A 139 3.03 4.82 11.98
CA LYS A 139 3.15 5.09 10.54
C LYS A 139 2.91 6.56 10.20
N ALA A 140 1.96 7.22 10.87
CA ALA A 140 1.72 8.65 10.70
C ALA A 140 2.96 9.47 11.11
N HIS A 141 3.57 9.16 12.26
CA HIS A 141 4.78 9.84 12.71
C HIS A 141 5.99 9.65 11.77
N VAL A 142 6.16 8.44 11.23
CA VAL A 142 7.25 8.17 10.28
C VAL A 142 7.09 8.97 8.99
N GLU A 143 5.87 9.08 8.47
CA GLU A 143 5.60 9.87 7.26
C GLU A 143 5.94 11.36 7.45
N GLU A 144 5.57 11.93 8.59
CA GLU A 144 5.87 13.33 8.93
C GLU A 144 7.38 13.64 8.97
N ILE A 145 8.20 12.65 9.34
CA ILE A 145 9.67 12.75 9.30
C ILE A 145 10.15 12.59 7.85
N LEU A 146 9.74 11.51 7.19
CA LEU A 146 10.25 11.10 5.89
C LEU A 146 9.92 12.08 4.76
N LYS A 147 8.80 12.81 4.84
CA LYS A 147 8.43 13.80 3.82
C LYS A 147 9.44 14.94 3.65
N ASN A 148 10.37 15.11 4.59
CA ASN A 148 11.44 16.11 4.53
C ASN A 148 12.70 15.59 3.81
N TYR A 149 12.80 14.28 3.51
CA TYR A 149 13.92 13.73 2.75
C TYR A 149 13.72 13.97 1.25
N SER A 150 14.66 14.69 0.64
CA SER A 150 14.59 15.10 -0.77
C SER A 150 14.77 13.98 -1.79
N ASN A 151 15.04 12.74 -1.34
CA ASN A 151 15.19 11.55 -2.16
C ASN A 151 14.06 10.52 -1.94
N THR A 152 13.03 10.87 -1.16
CA THR A 152 12.03 9.92 -0.68
C THR A 152 10.67 10.17 -1.34
N LEU A 153 10.14 9.13 -1.96
CA LEU A 153 8.75 9.00 -2.40
C LEU A 153 7.98 8.16 -1.39
N ILE A 154 6.82 8.63 -0.95
CA ILE A 154 5.95 7.94 0.00
C ILE A 154 4.61 7.65 -0.66
N LEU A 155 4.27 6.36 -0.76
CA LEU A 155 3.04 5.90 -1.39
C LEU A 155 2.07 5.38 -0.32
N ARG A 156 0.93 6.04 -0.15
CA ARG A 156 -0.10 5.64 0.83
C ARG A 156 -1.03 4.58 0.25
N LEU A 157 -0.68 3.31 0.45
CA LEU A 157 -1.52 2.19 0.01
C LEU A 157 -2.68 1.96 0.99
N ARG A 158 -3.82 1.49 0.48
CA ARG A 158 -4.94 1.00 1.28
C ARG A 158 -5.51 -0.26 0.69
N MET A 159 -5.83 -1.23 1.56
CA MET A 159 -6.56 -2.47 1.21
C MET A 159 -6.12 -3.07 -0.15
N PRO A 160 -4.87 -3.53 -0.28
CA PRO A 160 -4.32 -3.95 -1.57
C PRO A 160 -5.06 -5.15 -2.17
N VAL A 161 -5.33 -5.07 -3.48
CA VAL A 161 -6.08 -6.05 -4.28
C VAL A 161 -5.21 -6.51 -5.45
N SER A 162 -5.18 -7.82 -5.71
CA SER A 162 -4.57 -8.38 -6.91
C SER A 162 -5.48 -9.41 -7.57
N ASP A 163 -5.04 -9.91 -8.71
CA ASP A 163 -5.72 -10.94 -9.50
C ASP A 163 -5.48 -12.37 -8.96
N ASP A 164 -4.92 -12.52 -7.75
CA ASP A 164 -4.68 -13.80 -7.08
C ASP A 164 -5.50 -13.94 -5.79
N LEU A 165 -5.60 -15.14 -5.23
CA LEU A 165 -6.24 -15.37 -3.92
C LEU A 165 -5.23 -15.44 -2.76
N HIS A 166 -4.15 -14.65 -2.82
CA HIS A 166 -3.15 -14.62 -1.76
C HIS A 166 -3.79 -14.19 -0.42
N PRO A 167 -3.38 -14.75 0.73
CA PRO A 167 -3.98 -14.43 2.05
C PRO A 167 -3.91 -12.95 2.46
N ARG A 168 -3.00 -12.17 1.85
CA ARG A 168 -2.90 -10.72 2.09
C ARG A 168 -3.82 -9.89 1.19
N ASN A 169 -4.38 -10.46 0.12
CA ASN A 169 -5.33 -9.78 -0.75
C ASN A 169 -6.61 -9.46 0.03
N PHE A 170 -7.06 -8.21 -0.07
CA PHE A 170 -8.30 -7.74 0.54
C PHE A 170 -9.49 -8.64 0.19
N VAL A 171 -9.64 -9.03 -1.08
CA VAL A 171 -10.74 -9.88 -1.56
C VAL A 171 -10.72 -11.25 -0.89
N THR A 172 -9.54 -11.87 -0.75
CA THR A 172 -9.37 -13.15 -0.05
C THR A 172 -9.75 -13.05 1.42
N LYS A 173 -9.51 -11.90 2.07
CA LYS A 173 -9.86 -11.71 3.48
C LYS A 173 -11.36 -11.59 3.66
N ILE A 174 -12.00 -10.68 2.93
CA ILE A 174 -13.44 -10.40 3.09
C ILE A 174 -14.32 -11.57 2.63
N SER A 175 -13.86 -12.38 1.67
CA SER A 175 -14.57 -13.60 1.26
C SER A 175 -14.53 -14.73 2.29
N LYS A 176 -13.68 -14.62 3.31
CA LYS A 176 -13.54 -15.61 4.41
C LYS A 176 -14.17 -15.14 5.73
N TYR A 177 -14.64 -13.90 5.80
CA TYR A 177 -15.28 -13.39 7.01
C TYR A 177 -16.72 -13.90 7.10
N ASP A 178 -17.13 -14.31 8.30
CA ASP A 178 -18.52 -14.70 8.56
C ASP A 178 -19.47 -13.53 8.32
N ARG A 179 -19.02 -12.31 8.66
CA ARG A 179 -19.76 -11.07 8.52
C ARG A 179 -18.86 -9.93 8.06
N VAL A 180 -19.43 -9.02 7.26
CA VAL A 180 -18.71 -7.84 6.74
C VAL A 180 -19.41 -6.53 7.13
N VAL A 181 -18.60 -5.48 7.30
CA VAL A 181 -19.07 -4.08 7.42
C VAL A 181 -19.24 -3.49 6.03
N ASP A 182 -20.12 -2.51 5.85
CA ASP A 182 -20.41 -1.96 4.52
C ASP A 182 -20.05 -0.48 4.40
N ILE A 183 -18.77 -0.18 4.57
CA ILE A 183 -18.26 1.20 4.53
C ILE A 183 -17.41 1.39 3.26
N PRO A 184 -17.69 2.40 2.42
CA PRO A 184 -16.88 2.72 1.26
C PRO A 184 -15.44 3.09 1.63
N ASN A 185 -14.47 2.55 0.90
CA ASN A 185 -13.04 2.76 1.14
C ASN A 185 -12.28 2.96 -0.18
N SER A 186 -11.25 3.81 -0.16
CA SER A 186 -10.26 3.83 -1.24
C SER A 186 -9.36 2.59 -1.15
N ASN A 187 -9.16 1.92 -2.28
CA ASN A 187 -8.40 0.68 -2.38
C ASN A 187 -7.29 0.77 -3.45
N THR A 188 -6.23 -0.01 -3.26
CA THR A 188 -5.07 -0.06 -4.16
C THR A 188 -5.15 -1.34 -5.02
N VAL A 189 -5.54 -1.22 -6.29
CA VAL A 189 -5.50 -2.35 -7.25
C VAL A 189 -4.08 -2.48 -7.79
N LEU A 190 -3.35 -3.50 -7.32
CA LEU A 190 -1.92 -3.66 -7.53
C LEU A 190 -1.53 -3.84 -9.01
N TYR A 191 -2.41 -4.43 -9.82
CA TYR A 191 -2.18 -4.61 -11.25
C TYR A 191 -1.84 -3.30 -11.96
N GLU A 192 -2.49 -2.19 -11.57
CA GLU A 192 -2.30 -0.87 -12.17
C GLU A 192 -1.32 -0.01 -11.37
N LEU A 193 -1.37 -0.12 -10.04
CA LEU A 193 -0.59 0.76 -9.18
C LEU A 193 0.86 0.31 -8.99
N LEU A 194 1.20 -0.97 -9.11
CA LEU A 194 2.62 -1.36 -9.05
C LEU A 194 3.42 -0.84 -10.27
N PRO A 195 2.93 -0.93 -11.52
CA PRO A 195 3.56 -0.25 -12.65
C PRO A 195 3.69 1.27 -12.44
N ALA A 196 2.64 1.92 -11.93
CA ALA A 196 2.70 3.35 -11.60
C ALA A 196 3.80 3.68 -10.58
N SER A 197 4.01 2.82 -9.57
CA SER A 197 5.05 3.03 -8.55
C SER A 197 6.48 2.97 -9.11
N ILE A 198 6.72 2.08 -10.08
CA ILE A 198 8.00 1.99 -10.78
C ILE A 198 8.18 3.24 -11.65
N LEU A 199 7.15 3.64 -12.38
CA LEU A 199 7.20 4.81 -13.25
C LEU A 199 7.51 6.11 -12.48
N LEU A 200 6.86 6.33 -11.34
CA LEU A 200 7.16 7.46 -10.44
C LEU A 200 8.61 7.39 -9.92
N ALA A 201 9.08 6.20 -9.53
CA ALA A 201 10.44 6.01 -9.06
C ALA A 201 11.47 6.33 -10.16
N GLU A 202 11.28 5.86 -11.39
CA GLU A 202 12.20 6.14 -12.51
C GLU A 202 12.29 7.62 -12.89
N HIS A 203 11.22 8.38 -12.63
CA HIS A 203 11.22 9.83 -12.80
C HIS A 203 11.72 10.58 -11.56
N ASN A 204 12.20 9.89 -10.52
CA ASN A 204 12.66 10.46 -9.26
C ASN A 204 11.61 11.38 -8.61
N GLU A 205 10.32 11.04 -8.75
CA GLU A 205 9.24 11.75 -8.06
C GLU A 205 9.38 11.57 -6.56
N VAL A 206 9.15 12.63 -5.78
CA VAL A 206 9.34 12.62 -4.32
C VAL A 206 8.12 13.18 -3.58
N GLY A 207 8.14 13.09 -2.26
CA GLY A 207 7.06 13.52 -1.39
C GLY A 207 5.96 12.47 -1.28
N VAL A 208 4.82 12.88 -0.73
CA VAL A 208 3.70 11.97 -0.41
C VAL A 208 2.73 11.90 -1.57
N TYR A 209 2.24 10.70 -1.89
CA TYR A 209 1.15 10.46 -2.83
C TYR A 209 0.11 9.53 -2.20
N ASN A 210 -1.16 9.93 -2.27
CA ASN A 210 -2.27 9.04 -2.03
C ASN A 210 -2.30 7.98 -3.13
N PHE A 211 -2.07 6.72 -2.77
CA PHE A 211 -1.74 5.65 -3.72
C PHE A 211 -2.82 4.58 -3.80
N THR A 212 -4.03 5.03 -4.14
CA THR A 212 -5.22 4.22 -4.35
C THR A 212 -5.83 4.56 -5.71
N ASN A 213 -6.68 3.68 -6.23
CA ASN A 213 -7.49 4.00 -7.40
C ASN A 213 -8.45 5.16 -7.03
N PRO A 214 -8.80 6.04 -7.98
CA PRO A 214 -9.79 7.10 -7.76
C PRO A 214 -11.12 6.53 -7.29
N GLY A 215 -11.77 7.23 -6.35
CA GLY A 215 -13.05 6.83 -5.79
C GLY A 215 -12.95 6.01 -4.49
N ALA A 216 -14.08 5.43 -4.12
CA ALA A 216 -14.21 4.57 -2.94
C ALA A 216 -15.28 3.51 -3.21
N ILE A 217 -15.05 2.29 -2.72
CA ILE A 217 -15.92 1.14 -2.93
C ILE A 217 -16.19 0.44 -1.60
N SER A 218 -17.42 -0.02 -1.38
CA SER A 218 -17.86 -0.71 -0.18
C SER A 218 -17.53 -2.20 -0.23
N HIS A 219 -17.63 -2.88 0.91
CA HIS A 219 -17.39 -4.33 0.95
C HIS A 219 -18.49 -5.07 0.17
N ASN A 220 -19.75 -4.63 0.26
CA ASN A 220 -20.85 -5.24 -0.48
C ASN A 220 -20.68 -5.05 -1.99
N GLU A 221 -20.22 -3.88 -2.45
CA GLU A 221 -19.95 -3.64 -3.87
C GLU A 221 -18.85 -4.58 -4.38
N VAL A 222 -17.75 -4.74 -3.64
CA VAL A 222 -16.68 -5.68 -3.97
C VAL A 222 -17.20 -7.12 -4.01
N LEU A 223 -17.93 -7.57 -2.98
CA LEU A 223 -18.45 -8.94 -2.92
C LEU A 223 -19.51 -9.21 -4.01
N SER A 224 -20.28 -8.20 -4.39
CA SER A 224 -21.24 -8.29 -5.50
C SER A 224 -20.53 -8.49 -6.84
N LEU A 225 -19.45 -7.74 -7.10
CA LEU A 225 -18.62 -7.92 -8.29
C LEU A 225 -17.91 -9.28 -8.27
N PHE A 226 -17.40 -9.71 -7.10
CA PHE A 226 -16.74 -11.01 -6.93
C PHE A 226 -17.71 -12.16 -7.20
N LYS A 227 -18.94 -12.06 -6.69
CA LYS A 227 -20.02 -12.99 -7.00
C LYS A 227 -20.34 -13.01 -8.49
N LYS A 228 -20.51 -11.85 -9.11
CA LYS A 228 -20.85 -11.71 -10.54
C LYS A 228 -19.82 -12.36 -11.46
N TYR A 229 -18.53 -12.18 -11.18
CA TYR A 229 -17.46 -12.54 -12.12
C TYR A 229 -16.68 -13.80 -11.74
N VAL A 230 -16.49 -14.08 -10.45
CA VAL A 230 -15.58 -15.14 -9.98
C VAL A 230 -16.33 -16.30 -9.34
N ARG A 231 -17.29 -16.02 -8.43
CA ARG A 231 -18.01 -17.05 -7.67
C ARG A 231 -19.53 -16.80 -7.64
N PRO A 232 -20.30 -17.22 -8.66
CA PRO A 232 -21.75 -16.96 -8.75
C PRO A 232 -22.58 -17.45 -7.56
N ASP A 233 -22.15 -18.52 -6.90
CA ASP A 233 -22.84 -19.10 -5.74
C ASP A 233 -22.41 -18.48 -4.40
N PHE A 234 -21.50 -17.49 -4.42
CA PHE A 234 -21.02 -16.84 -3.21
C PHE A 234 -22.15 -16.09 -2.49
N THR A 235 -22.14 -16.20 -1.16
CA THR A 235 -23.06 -15.51 -0.25
C THR A 235 -22.28 -14.94 0.93
N TRP A 236 -22.79 -13.87 1.53
CA TRP A 236 -22.20 -13.23 2.70
C TRP A 236 -23.30 -12.65 3.59
N GLN A 237 -22.93 -12.27 4.80
CA GLN A 237 -23.81 -11.61 5.76
C GLN A 237 -23.19 -10.29 6.21
N ASN A 238 -24.02 -9.31 6.53
CA ASN A 238 -23.59 -8.03 7.07
C ASN A 238 -23.73 -8.03 8.59
N PHE A 239 -22.90 -7.24 9.28
CA PHE A 239 -23.16 -6.90 10.68
C PHE A 239 -24.46 -6.09 10.78
N SER A 240 -25.20 -6.27 11.87
CA SER A 240 -26.27 -5.31 12.20
C SER A 240 -25.66 -3.97 12.64
N LEU A 241 -26.43 -2.88 12.54
CA LEU A 241 -25.97 -1.53 12.94
C LEU A 241 -25.45 -1.49 14.40
N GLU A 242 -26.09 -2.24 15.29
CA GLU A 242 -25.68 -2.32 16.70
C GLU A 242 -24.38 -3.13 16.87
N GLU A 243 -24.18 -4.19 16.09
CA GLU A 243 -22.95 -4.98 16.11
C GLU A 243 -21.78 -4.24 15.47
N GLU A 244 -22.03 -3.51 14.38
CA GLU A 244 -21.04 -2.65 13.74
C GLU A 244 -20.48 -1.64 14.75
N SER A 245 -21.34 -1.02 15.57
CA SER A 245 -20.92 -0.12 16.64
C SER A 245 -20.06 -0.77 17.75
N LYS A 246 -20.19 -2.09 17.97
CA LYS A 246 -19.48 -2.85 19.02
C LYS A 246 -18.19 -3.51 18.54
N VAL A 247 -18.08 -3.85 17.25
CA VAL A 247 -16.85 -4.35 16.63
C VAL A 247 -15.78 -3.23 16.57
N ILE A 248 -16.21 -1.97 16.58
CA ILE A 248 -15.35 -0.78 16.67
C ILE A 248 -14.91 -0.54 18.13
N LYS A 249 -14.26 -1.52 18.77
CA LYS A 249 -13.60 -1.33 20.08
C LYS A 249 -12.15 -0.86 19.94
N ALA A 250 -11.45 -1.38 18.94
CA ALA A 250 -10.29 -0.75 18.31
C ALA A 250 -10.81 -0.21 16.97
N GLY A 251 -10.62 1.08 16.70
CA GLY A 251 -11.12 1.68 15.47
C GLY A 251 -10.53 0.97 14.24
N ARG A 252 -11.26 0.93 13.14
CA ARG A 252 -10.69 0.62 11.82
C ARG A 252 -10.65 1.89 11.00
N SER A 253 -9.54 2.12 10.30
CA SER A 253 -9.44 3.20 9.33
C SER A 253 -10.43 2.96 8.19
N ASN A 254 -11.44 3.81 8.10
CA ASN A 254 -12.35 3.90 6.96
C ASN A 254 -12.28 5.30 6.40
N CYS A 255 -11.84 5.46 5.16
CA CYS A 255 -11.70 6.77 4.53
C CYS A 255 -11.67 6.68 3.00
N LYS A 256 -11.83 7.84 2.38
CA LYS A 256 -11.55 8.10 0.97
C LYS A 256 -10.31 8.97 0.88
N LEU A 257 -9.36 8.60 0.04
CA LEU A 257 -8.19 9.44 -0.28
C LEU A 257 -8.47 10.22 -1.57
N ASP A 258 -8.05 11.48 -1.62
CA ASP A 258 -8.04 12.24 -2.88
C ASP A 258 -6.84 11.79 -3.72
N THR A 259 -7.09 11.42 -4.97
CA THR A 259 -6.06 10.87 -5.86
C THR A 259 -5.72 11.82 -7.02
N ASN A 260 -6.18 13.07 -6.98
CA ASN A 260 -5.99 14.01 -8.09
C ASN A 260 -4.50 14.26 -8.35
N LYS A 261 -3.69 14.38 -7.28
CA LYS A 261 -2.24 14.53 -7.38
C LYS A 261 -1.62 13.36 -8.15
N LEU A 262 -1.94 12.12 -7.76
CA LEU A 262 -1.46 10.91 -8.42
C LEU A 262 -1.89 10.85 -9.88
N VAL A 263 -3.20 11.01 -10.15
CA VAL A 263 -3.76 10.91 -11.50
C VAL A 263 -3.15 11.95 -12.43
N ASN A 264 -3.03 13.21 -11.98
CA ASN A 264 -2.43 14.26 -12.79
C ASN A 264 -0.96 13.99 -13.07
N LYS A 265 -0.21 13.52 -12.08
CA LYS A 265 1.20 13.17 -12.27
C LYS A 265 1.38 12.00 -13.24
N LEU A 266 0.58 10.95 -13.14
CA LEU A 266 0.67 9.79 -14.04
C LEU A 266 0.31 10.16 -15.49
N ARG A 267 -0.62 11.11 -15.70
CA ARG A 267 -0.91 11.65 -17.03
C ARG A 267 0.30 12.34 -17.68
N GLU A 268 1.15 13.02 -16.90
CA GLU A 268 2.42 13.59 -17.43
C GLU A 268 3.32 12.50 -18.03
N TYR A 269 3.15 11.25 -17.61
CA TYR A 269 3.91 10.08 -18.10
C TYR A 269 3.11 9.19 -19.04
N ASN A 270 1.96 9.66 -19.54
CA ASN A 270 1.04 8.88 -20.39
C ASN A 270 0.61 7.55 -19.75
N TYR A 271 0.43 7.55 -18.42
CA TYR A 271 -0.08 6.42 -17.67
C TYR A 271 -1.42 6.79 -17.04
N GLU A 272 -2.43 5.95 -17.24
CA GLU A 272 -3.77 6.16 -16.67
C GLU A 272 -4.14 5.00 -15.75
N ILE A 273 -4.90 5.33 -14.71
CA ILE A 273 -5.44 4.37 -13.75
C ILE A 273 -6.95 4.53 -13.72
N ARG A 274 -7.66 3.40 -13.63
CA ARG A 274 -9.13 3.38 -13.61
C ARG A 274 -9.69 3.77 -12.25
N GLU A 275 -10.91 4.30 -12.27
CA GLU A 275 -11.73 4.43 -11.07
C GLU A 275 -11.89 3.06 -10.41
N VAL A 276 -12.03 3.03 -9.08
CA VAL A 276 -11.92 1.80 -8.29
C VAL A 276 -12.92 0.72 -8.73
N HIS A 277 -14.15 1.05 -9.12
CA HIS A 277 -15.16 0.08 -9.57
C HIS A 277 -14.76 -0.58 -10.88
N GLU A 278 -14.31 0.22 -11.86
CA GLU A 278 -13.81 -0.29 -13.15
C GLU A 278 -12.54 -1.13 -12.97
N ALA A 279 -11.66 -0.72 -12.05
CA ALA A 279 -10.45 -1.45 -11.72
C ALA A 279 -10.77 -2.82 -11.11
N TYR A 280 -11.77 -2.90 -10.21
CA TYR A 280 -12.25 -4.16 -9.63
C TYR A 280 -12.93 -5.05 -10.67
N GLU A 281 -13.80 -4.49 -11.52
CA GLU A 281 -14.46 -5.25 -12.57
C GLU A 281 -13.42 -5.93 -13.48
N ALA A 282 -12.42 -5.19 -13.92
CA ALA A 282 -11.35 -5.76 -14.73
C ALA A 282 -10.46 -6.74 -13.96
N CYS A 283 -10.18 -6.49 -12.68
CA CYS A 283 -9.48 -7.45 -11.79
C CYS A 283 -10.20 -8.79 -11.78
N PHE A 284 -11.52 -8.78 -11.57
CA PHE A 284 -12.30 -10.01 -11.48
C PHE A 284 -12.52 -10.69 -12.83
N GLN A 285 -12.63 -9.94 -13.92
CA GLN A 285 -12.60 -10.51 -15.27
C GLN A 285 -11.28 -11.25 -15.55
N ARG A 286 -10.12 -10.68 -15.14
CA ARG A 286 -8.82 -11.37 -15.26
C ARG A 286 -8.75 -12.62 -14.38
N MET A 287 -9.26 -12.55 -13.14
CA MET A 287 -9.33 -13.72 -12.25
C MET A 287 -10.17 -14.85 -12.86
N ALA A 288 -11.34 -14.52 -13.41
CA ALA A 288 -12.22 -15.47 -14.08
C ALA A 288 -11.56 -16.09 -15.32
N ALA A 289 -10.90 -15.27 -16.14
CA ALA A 289 -10.15 -15.74 -17.31
C ALA A 289 -8.97 -16.66 -16.93
N ALA A 290 -8.37 -16.45 -15.76
CA ALA A 290 -7.31 -17.31 -15.22
C ALA A 290 -7.83 -18.61 -14.57
N GLY A 291 -9.15 -18.85 -14.57
CA GLY A 291 -9.76 -20.04 -13.96
C GLY A 291 -9.77 -20.01 -12.43
N THR A 292 -9.64 -18.83 -11.83
CA THR A 292 -9.77 -18.68 -10.38
C THR A 292 -11.23 -18.94 -10.00
N SER A 293 -11.46 -19.94 -9.14
CA SER A 293 -12.78 -20.34 -8.65
C SER A 293 -12.83 -20.42 -7.13
#